data_AF-A0AAU5P4T9-F1
#
_entry.id   AF-A0AAU5P4T9-F1
#
_cell.length_a   1.000
_cell.length_b   1.000
_cell.length_c   1.000
_cell.angle_alpha   90.00
_cell.angle_beta   90.00
_cell.angle_gamma   90.00
#
_symmetry.space_group_name_H-M   'P 1'
#
loop_
_entity.id
_entity.type
_entity.pdbx_description
1 polymer ?
#
loop_
_entity_poly.entity_id
_entity_poly.type
_entity_poly.pdbx_seq_one_letter_code
_entity_poly.pdbx_strand_id
1 'polypeptide(L)'
;MTVDALTDVAGVRVGHATKAGDGWLTGTTVVLAPEGGAVAAVDVRGGGPGTKETDALDPRNLVQRVDAIVLTGGSAYGLDAASGVMAWLEEQGRGVRVGPDPLHVIPVVPAACVFDLGRGGTFRARPDASTGRAAVEAAAISGPGVRVREGCVGAGTGAVVGQLKGGIGTASIVLESGITVAALVVANAAGSATDPETGVLYGELFQGGRAEYPDPKVHEAAGQRLTEATAKNTPPPLNTTLAVVATDATLTKAQAQKLAGTAHDGIARAVRPVHLLNDGDTVFTLATGTRPLNAQNPLALNEVLAAGAETVTRAIVRAVRAAEPVEGPGGTWPSYEELYGRG
;
A
#
# COMPACT_ATOMS: atom_id res chain seq x y z
N MET A 1 8.94 -20.29 7.94
CA MET A 1 9.28 -19.08 8.71
C MET A 1 8.73 -17.90 7.95
N THR A 2 7.96 -17.03 8.61
CA THR A 2 7.44 -15.81 8.00
C THR A 2 8.53 -14.75 7.91
N VAL A 3 8.42 -13.83 6.95
CA VAL A 3 9.30 -12.67 6.78
C VAL A 3 8.68 -11.37 7.31
N ASP A 4 7.48 -11.48 7.89
CA ASP A 4 6.62 -10.39 8.34
C ASP A 4 6.25 -9.44 7.19
N ALA A 5 5.71 -9.99 6.10
CA ALA A 5 5.41 -9.23 4.88
C ALA A 5 4.21 -9.80 4.09
N LEU A 6 3.71 -9.04 3.11
CA LEU A 6 2.62 -9.45 2.23
C LEU A 6 2.87 -10.79 1.52
N THR A 7 4.14 -11.09 1.22
CA THR A 7 4.61 -12.31 0.57
C THR A 7 4.57 -13.55 1.48
N ASP A 8 4.24 -13.41 2.78
CA ASP A 8 3.93 -14.53 3.65
C ASP A 8 2.62 -15.23 3.25
N VAL A 9 1.73 -14.53 2.53
CA VAL A 9 0.56 -15.13 1.89
C VAL A 9 1.01 -15.93 0.66
N ALA A 10 0.80 -17.24 0.71
CA ALA A 10 1.33 -18.18 -0.28
C ALA A 10 1.03 -17.77 -1.73
N GLY A 11 2.11 -17.63 -2.53
CA GLY A 11 2.04 -17.33 -3.95
C GLY A 11 1.94 -15.84 -4.31
N VAL A 12 1.68 -14.96 -3.35
CA VAL A 12 1.71 -13.50 -3.56
C VAL A 12 3.14 -13.03 -3.75
N ARG A 13 3.36 -12.17 -4.75
CA ARG A 13 4.64 -11.54 -5.06
C ARG A 13 4.50 -10.02 -5.10
N VAL A 14 5.59 -9.31 -4.84
CA VAL A 14 5.63 -7.84 -4.85
C VAL A 14 6.83 -7.37 -5.66
N GLY A 15 6.61 -6.40 -6.54
CA GLY A 15 7.67 -5.78 -7.34
C GLY A 15 7.57 -4.26 -7.28
N HIS A 16 8.74 -3.61 -7.39
CA HIS A 16 8.86 -2.16 -7.36
C HIS A 16 9.67 -1.68 -8.57
N ALA A 17 9.20 -0.60 -9.20
CA ALA A 17 10.00 0.22 -10.09
C ALA A 17 10.13 1.62 -9.47
N THR A 18 11.35 2.02 -9.13
CA THR A 18 11.68 3.31 -8.50
C THR A 18 12.37 4.21 -9.51
N LYS A 19 11.90 5.45 -9.64
CA LYS A 19 12.57 6.53 -10.38
C LYS A 19 12.94 7.65 -9.40
N ALA A 20 14.23 7.83 -9.16
CA ALA A 20 14.78 8.84 -8.26
C ALA A 20 16.02 9.50 -8.89
N GLY A 21 16.22 10.80 -8.62
CA GLY A 21 17.30 11.60 -9.24
C GLY A 21 16.85 12.31 -10.52
N ASP A 22 17.64 13.27 -11.01
CA ASP A 22 17.39 14.02 -12.24
C ASP A 22 15.96 14.59 -12.38
N GLY A 23 15.40 15.10 -11.28
CA GLY A 23 14.05 15.64 -11.24
C GLY A 23 12.95 14.63 -10.84
N TRP A 24 13.28 13.34 -10.74
CA TRP A 24 12.37 12.26 -10.37
C TRP A 24 12.40 11.95 -8.86
N LEU A 25 11.23 11.64 -8.31
CA LEU A 25 11.07 11.03 -6.99
C LEU A 25 9.69 10.35 -6.92
N THR A 26 9.53 9.24 -7.63
CA THR A 26 8.24 8.54 -7.79
C THR A 26 8.48 7.08 -8.18
N GLY A 27 7.41 6.31 -8.37
CA GLY A 27 7.50 4.94 -8.85
C GLY A 27 6.19 4.20 -8.81
N THR A 28 6.26 2.90 -9.08
CA THR A 28 5.12 1.98 -9.10
C THR A 28 5.45 0.73 -8.30
N THR A 29 4.48 0.25 -7.53
CA THR A 29 4.51 -1.03 -6.82
C THR A 29 3.41 -1.92 -7.40
N VAL A 30 3.74 -3.16 -7.74
CA VAL A 30 2.77 -4.16 -8.21
C VAL A 30 2.71 -5.30 -7.20
N VAL A 31 1.50 -5.66 -6.80
CA VAL A 31 1.22 -6.91 -6.09
C VAL A 31 0.70 -7.91 -7.10
N LEU A 32 1.44 -8.99 -7.33
CA LEU A 32 1.13 -10.03 -8.30
C LEU A 32 0.61 -11.28 -7.58
N ALA A 33 -0.61 -11.69 -7.91
CA ALA A 33 -1.22 -12.91 -7.42
C ALA A 33 -0.56 -14.17 -8.03
N PRO A 34 -0.69 -15.35 -7.40
CA PRO A 34 -0.29 -16.60 -8.01
C PRO A 34 -1.02 -16.86 -9.34
N GLU A 35 -0.52 -17.84 -10.11
CA GLU A 35 -1.23 -18.31 -11.31
C GLU A 35 -2.67 -18.71 -10.98
N GLY A 36 -3.61 -18.40 -11.89
CA GLY A 36 -5.04 -18.54 -11.66
C GLY A 36 -5.68 -17.37 -10.90
N GLY A 37 -4.89 -16.39 -10.47
CA GLY A 37 -5.35 -15.16 -9.84
C GLY A 37 -5.91 -15.35 -8.42
N ALA A 38 -6.21 -14.22 -7.77
CA ALA A 38 -6.80 -14.19 -6.43
C ALA A 38 -8.17 -13.52 -6.46
N VAL A 39 -9.09 -13.96 -5.59
CA VAL A 39 -10.37 -13.26 -5.40
C VAL A 39 -10.06 -11.85 -4.94
N ALA A 40 -10.65 -10.86 -5.60
CA ALA A 40 -10.32 -9.46 -5.35
C ALA A 40 -11.56 -8.62 -5.07
N ALA A 41 -11.36 -7.63 -4.20
CA ALA A 41 -12.33 -6.61 -3.87
C ALA A 41 -11.61 -5.30 -3.55
N VAL A 42 -12.36 -4.20 -3.49
CA VAL A 42 -11.85 -2.88 -3.13
C VAL A 42 -12.83 -2.14 -2.25
N ASP A 43 -12.29 -1.32 -1.38
CA ASP A 43 -13.00 -0.24 -0.71
C ASP A 43 -12.23 1.07 -0.95
N VAL A 44 -12.92 2.07 -1.49
CA VAL A 44 -12.38 3.41 -1.76
C VAL A 44 -13.10 4.36 -0.80
N ARG A 45 -12.34 4.97 0.13
CA ARG A 45 -12.93 5.73 1.24
C ARG A 45 -12.53 7.20 1.26
N GLY A 46 -11.35 7.54 0.76
CA GLY A 46 -10.94 8.94 0.65
C GLY A 46 -11.81 9.73 -0.33
N GLY A 47 -11.99 11.04 -0.10
CA GLY A 47 -12.85 11.89 -0.92
C GLY A 47 -12.23 12.37 -2.23
N GLY A 48 -10.92 12.20 -2.44
CA GLY A 48 -10.19 12.57 -3.65
C GLY A 48 -9.47 11.39 -4.33
N PRO A 49 -10.17 10.29 -4.67
CA PRO A 49 -9.53 9.09 -5.21
C PRO A 49 -9.05 9.28 -6.65
N GLY A 50 -7.95 8.62 -6.99
CA GLY A 50 -7.55 8.36 -8.37
C GLY A 50 -7.40 6.85 -8.58
N THR A 51 -8.35 6.25 -9.29
CA THR A 51 -8.48 4.79 -9.40
C THR A 51 -8.74 4.34 -10.83
N LYS A 52 -8.49 3.05 -11.09
CA LYS A 52 -8.79 2.36 -12.35
C LYS A 52 -9.41 0.99 -12.04
N GLU A 53 -10.42 0.59 -12.82
CA GLU A 53 -11.03 -0.76 -12.81
C GLU A 53 -11.67 -1.19 -11.47
N THR A 54 -12.06 -0.24 -10.62
CA THR A 54 -12.70 -0.54 -9.33
C THR A 54 -14.09 -1.14 -9.47
N ASP A 55 -14.88 -0.71 -10.46
CA ASP A 55 -16.23 -1.25 -10.70
C ASP A 55 -16.19 -2.74 -11.04
N ALA A 56 -15.18 -3.22 -11.75
CA ALA A 56 -15.01 -4.64 -12.07
C ALA A 56 -14.90 -5.51 -10.79
N LEU A 57 -14.47 -4.92 -9.68
CA LEU A 57 -14.32 -5.59 -8.38
C LEU A 57 -15.61 -5.65 -7.56
N ASP A 58 -16.72 -5.06 -8.02
CA ASP A 58 -18.02 -5.20 -7.36
C ASP A 58 -18.44 -6.69 -7.27
N PRO A 59 -18.92 -7.19 -6.12
CA PRO A 59 -19.31 -8.60 -5.96
C PRO A 59 -20.35 -9.12 -6.97
N ARG A 60 -21.13 -8.23 -7.60
CA ARG A 60 -22.14 -8.58 -8.60
C ARG A 60 -21.58 -8.79 -10.01
N ASN A 61 -20.35 -8.34 -10.25
CA ASN A 61 -19.77 -8.28 -11.59
C ASN A 61 -19.02 -9.55 -11.99
N LEU A 62 -18.80 -9.70 -13.30
CA LEU A 62 -18.28 -10.92 -13.93
C LEU A 62 -16.91 -11.35 -13.39
N VAL A 63 -16.00 -10.39 -13.19
CA VAL A 63 -14.60 -10.65 -12.85
C VAL A 63 -14.53 -11.15 -11.40
N GLN A 64 -14.18 -12.43 -11.22
CA GLN A 64 -14.07 -13.03 -9.87
C GLN A 64 -12.67 -12.93 -9.29
N ARG A 65 -11.65 -13.01 -10.15
CA ARG A 65 -10.24 -13.02 -9.78
C ARG A 65 -9.47 -12.04 -10.63
N VAL A 66 -8.42 -11.46 -10.05
CA VAL A 66 -7.44 -10.64 -10.78
C VAL A 66 -6.04 -11.16 -10.54
N ASP A 67 -5.15 -10.86 -11.47
CA ASP A 67 -3.76 -11.29 -11.43
C ASP A 67 -2.83 -10.27 -10.78
N ALA A 68 -3.16 -8.98 -10.82
CA ALA A 68 -2.32 -7.93 -10.28
C ALA A 68 -3.12 -6.75 -9.72
N ILE A 69 -2.54 -6.07 -8.73
CA ILE A 69 -2.96 -4.75 -8.23
C ILE A 69 -1.80 -3.77 -8.41
N VAL A 70 -2.10 -2.56 -8.89
CA VAL A 70 -1.12 -1.52 -9.15
C VAL A 70 -1.28 -0.36 -8.17
N LEU A 71 -0.24 -0.07 -7.39
CA LEU A 71 -0.14 1.14 -6.58
C LEU A 71 0.92 2.04 -7.21
N THR A 72 0.62 3.32 -7.43
CA THR A 72 1.54 4.18 -8.20
C THR A 72 1.61 5.61 -7.69
N GLY A 73 2.76 6.26 -7.85
CA GLY A 73 2.85 7.72 -7.77
C GLY A 73 2.28 8.38 -9.02
N GLY A 74 2.47 9.69 -9.15
CA GLY A 74 2.08 10.48 -10.32
C GLY A 74 0.64 10.99 -10.34
N SER A 75 -0.11 10.82 -9.26
CA SER A 75 -1.55 11.09 -9.22
C SER A 75 -2.28 10.40 -10.39
N ALA A 76 -3.39 10.96 -10.89
CA ALA A 76 -4.20 10.35 -11.95
C ALA A 76 -3.40 10.02 -13.22
N TYR A 77 -2.35 10.78 -13.54
CA TYR A 77 -1.48 10.48 -14.68
C TYR A 77 -0.71 9.17 -14.51
N GLY A 78 -0.34 8.82 -13.27
CA GLY A 78 0.38 7.59 -12.99
C GLY A 78 -0.45 6.32 -13.23
N LEU A 79 -1.78 6.43 -13.35
CA LEU A 79 -2.64 5.30 -13.71
C LEU A 79 -2.29 4.70 -15.08
N ASP A 80 -1.55 5.43 -15.92
CA ASP A 80 -0.94 4.90 -17.15
C ASP A 80 -0.01 3.71 -16.90
N ALA A 81 0.58 3.59 -15.70
CA ALA A 81 1.39 2.45 -15.30
C ALA A 81 0.61 1.12 -15.37
N ALA A 82 -0.70 1.14 -15.10
CA ALA A 82 -1.53 -0.05 -15.19
C ALA A 82 -1.60 -0.63 -16.61
N SER A 83 -1.43 0.20 -17.66
CA SER A 83 -1.42 -0.26 -19.04
C SER A 83 -0.21 -1.13 -19.36
N GLY A 84 0.96 -0.84 -18.78
CA GLY A 84 2.14 -1.68 -18.93
C GLY A 84 2.01 -3.04 -18.24
N VAL A 85 1.34 -3.06 -17.08
CA VAL A 85 1.02 -4.29 -16.36
C VAL A 85 -0.01 -5.12 -17.13
N MET A 86 -1.04 -4.49 -17.69
CA MET A 86 -2.02 -5.14 -18.56
C MET A 86 -1.33 -5.79 -19.78
N ALA A 87 -0.49 -5.05 -20.50
CA ALA A 87 0.23 -5.60 -21.65
C ALA A 87 1.14 -6.78 -21.26
N TRP A 88 1.84 -6.70 -20.13
CA TRP A 88 2.63 -7.84 -19.64
C TRP A 88 1.76 -9.06 -19.30
N LEU A 89 0.62 -8.87 -18.62
CA LEU A 89 -0.30 -9.96 -18.28
C LEU A 89 -0.90 -10.63 -19.52
N GLU A 90 -1.25 -9.85 -20.55
CA GLU A 90 -1.70 -10.36 -21.85
C GLU A 90 -0.62 -11.25 -22.50
N GLU A 91 0.64 -10.80 -22.52
CA GLU A 91 1.78 -11.60 -23.02
C GLU A 91 1.97 -12.91 -22.24
N GLN A 92 1.63 -12.91 -20.94
CA GLN A 92 1.65 -14.12 -20.11
C GLN A 92 0.39 -14.99 -20.25
N GLY A 93 -0.59 -14.59 -21.06
CA GLY A 93 -1.88 -15.28 -21.18
C GLY A 93 -2.71 -15.25 -19.88
N ARG A 94 -2.55 -14.21 -19.07
CA ARG A 94 -3.20 -14.05 -17.76
C ARG A 94 -4.30 -13.00 -17.82
N GLY A 95 -5.54 -13.41 -17.62
CA GLY A 95 -6.69 -12.52 -17.56
C GLY A 95 -8.02 -13.26 -17.73
N VAL A 96 -9.09 -12.50 -17.93
CA VAL A 96 -10.42 -13.06 -18.19
C VAL A 96 -10.44 -13.63 -19.60
N ARG A 97 -10.72 -14.93 -19.74
CA ARG A 97 -10.83 -15.57 -21.06
C ARG A 97 -12.06 -15.04 -21.81
N VAL A 98 -11.85 -14.63 -23.06
CA VAL A 98 -12.90 -14.05 -23.93
C VAL A 98 -13.08 -14.80 -25.25
N GLY A 99 -12.47 -15.97 -25.39
CA GLY A 99 -12.58 -16.79 -26.59
C GLY A 99 -12.17 -18.25 -26.38
N PRO A 100 -12.30 -19.08 -27.44
CA PRO A 100 -11.91 -20.49 -27.40
C PRO A 100 -10.39 -20.66 -27.28
N ASP A 101 -9.61 -19.76 -27.86
CA ASP A 101 -8.15 -19.72 -27.71
C ASP A 101 -7.80 -19.38 -26.24
N PRO A 102 -6.98 -20.19 -25.55
CA PRO A 102 -6.55 -19.90 -24.18
C PRO A 102 -5.74 -18.59 -24.04
N LEU A 103 -5.15 -18.08 -25.11
CA LEU A 103 -4.40 -16.82 -25.13
C LEU A 103 -5.28 -15.59 -25.33
N HIS A 104 -6.55 -15.76 -25.72
CA HIS A 104 -7.50 -14.64 -25.83
C HIS A 104 -8.01 -14.24 -24.44
N VAL A 105 -7.23 -13.42 -23.75
CA VAL A 105 -7.50 -12.92 -22.40
C VAL A 105 -7.65 -11.40 -22.38
N ILE A 106 -8.47 -10.90 -21.45
CA ILE A 106 -8.55 -9.48 -21.08
C ILE A 106 -8.10 -9.36 -19.62
N PRO A 107 -6.88 -8.87 -19.35
CA PRO A 107 -6.43 -8.61 -17.98
C PRO A 107 -7.24 -7.47 -17.36
N VAL A 108 -7.80 -7.69 -16.18
CA VAL A 108 -8.41 -6.64 -15.37
C VAL A 108 -7.37 -6.21 -14.35
N VAL A 109 -6.94 -4.95 -14.41
CA VAL A 109 -5.80 -4.45 -13.63
C VAL A 109 -6.26 -3.27 -12.75
N PRO A 110 -6.80 -3.56 -11.56
CA PRO A 110 -7.16 -2.52 -10.60
C PRO A 110 -5.94 -1.71 -10.19
N ALA A 111 -6.12 -0.39 -10.12
CA ALA A 111 -5.06 0.51 -9.73
C ALA A 111 -5.57 1.65 -8.85
N ALA A 112 -4.68 2.18 -8.01
CA ALA A 112 -4.87 3.43 -7.29
C ALA A 112 -3.56 4.21 -7.24
N CYS A 113 -3.65 5.53 -7.17
CA CYS A 113 -2.50 6.43 -7.20
C CYS A 113 -2.39 7.32 -5.97
N VAL A 114 -1.15 7.65 -5.58
CA VAL A 114 -0.84 8.72 -4.62
C VAL A 114 -0.42 9.99 -5.36
N PHE A 115 -0.60 11.14 -4.71
CA PHE A 115 -0.06 12.41 -5.21
C PHE A 115 1.38 12.61 -4.71
N ASP A 116 2.34 12.65 -5.64
CA ASP A 116 3.77 12.94 -5.38
C ASP A 116 4.40 13.85 -6.46
N LEU A 117 3.57 14.55 -7.23
CA LEU A 117 4.02 15.37 -8.36
C LEU A 117 5.00 16.47 -7.92
N GLY A 118 6.11 16.59 -8.65
CA GLY A 118 7.11 17.64 -8.43
C GLY A 118 8.04 17.43 -7.24
N ARG A 119 7.86 16.39 -6.43
CA ARG A 119 8.70 16.15 -5.24
C ARG A 119 10.19 15.89 -5.55
N GLY A 120 10.49 15.42 -6.76
CA GLY A 120 11.86 15.31 -7.26
C GLY A 120 12.42 16.59 -7.89
N GLY A 121 11.60 17.64 -8.06
CA GLY A 121 11.95 18.90 -8.71
C GLY A 121 11.33 19.09 -10.10
N THR A 122 10.91 18.02 -10.79
CA THR A 122 10.24 18.11 -12.09
C THR A 122 8.77 17.70 -11.98
N PHE A 123 7.85 18.64 -12.21
CA PHE A 123 6.40 18.38 -12.06
C PHE A 123 5.87 17.27 -12.96
N ARG A 124 6.44 17.12 -14.17
CA ARG A 124 5.99 16.13 -15.17
C ARG A 124 6.69 14.77 -15.04
N ALA A 125 7.64 14.60 -14.10
CA ALA A 125 8.32 13.34 -13.84
C ALA A 125 7.40 12.38 -13.07
N ARG A 126 6.65 11.57 -13.82
CA ARG A 126 5.56 10.72 -13.31
C ARG A 126 5.64 9.31 -13.90
N PRO A 127 5.13 8.27 -13.21
CA PRO A 127 5.07 6.92 -13.75
C PRO A 127 4.26 6.84 -15.05
N ASP A 128 4.61 5.86 -15.87
CA ASP A 128 4.03 5.55 -17.17
C ASP A 128 3.92 4.04 -17.34
N ALA A 129 3.42 3.58 -18.50
CA ALA A 129 3.33 2.16 -18.82
C ALA A 129 4.67 1.41 -18.65
N SER A 130 5.81 2.02 -19.03
CA SER A 130 7.12 1.38 -18.86
C SER A 130 7.48 1.14 -17.39
N THR A 131 7.08 2.08 -16.52
CA THR A 131 7.30 1.99 -15.07
C THR A 131 6.45 0.87 -14.47
N GLY A 132 5.19 0.76 -14.90
CA GLY A 132 4.32 -0.34 -14.48
C GLY A 132 4.78 -1.71 -14.96
N ARG A 133 5.20 -1.83 -16.23
CA ARG A 133 5.79 -3.05 -16.80
C ARG A 133 7.01 -3.51 -15.99
N ALA A 134 7.95 -2.60 -15.73
CA ALA A 134 9.14 -2.90 -14.94
C ALA A 134 8.80 -3.39 -13.52
N ALA A 135 7.75 -2.83 -12.89
CA ALA A 135 7.32 -3.23 -11.56
C ALA A 135 6.70 -4.65 -11.54
N VAL A 136 5.89 -5.02 -12.55
CA VAL A 136 5.34 -6.38 -12.62
C VAL A 136 6.39 -7.42 -13.01
N GLU A 137 7.33 -7.06 -13.88
CA GLU A 137 8.48 -7.93 -14.20
C GLU A 137 9.34 -8.18 -12.97
N ALA A 138 9.60 -7.13 -12.16
CA ALA A 138 10.28 -7.27 -10.87
C ALA A 138 9.51 -8.17 -9.90
N ALA A 139 8.17 -8.10 -9.88
CA ALA A 139 7.34 -8.99 -9.08
C ALA A 139 7.46 -10.44 -9.58
N ALA A 140 7.40 -10.67 -10.89
CA ALA A 140 7.43 -12.00 -11.49
C ALA A 140 8.74 -12.76 -11.23
N ILE A 141 9.88 -12.06 -11.22
CA ILE A 141 11.20 -12.68 -10.93
C ILE A 141 11.46 -12.85 -9.43
N SER A 142 10.65 -12.24 -8.56
CA SER A 142 10.75 -12.45 -7.12
C SER A 142 10.29 -13.85 -6.72
N GLY A 143 11.05 -14.50 -5.84
CA GLY A 143 10.65 -15.78 -5.27
C GLY A 143 9.44 -15.65 -4.33
N PRO A 144 8.66 -16.73 -4.12
CA PRO A 144 7.61 -16.75 -3.10
C PRO A 144 8.21 -16.61 -1.69
N GLY A 145 7.51 -15.93 -0.77
CA GLY A 145 7.96 -15.77 0.62
C GLY A 145 9.24 -14.94 0.81
N VAL A 146 9.67 -14.19 -0.21
CA VAL A 146 10.84 -13.31 -0.13
C VAL A 146 10.47 -12.02 0.61
N ARG A 147 11.42 -11.47 1.39
CA ARG A 147 11.26 -10.17 2.05
C ARG A 147 10.88 -9.10 1.03
N VAL A 148 9.86 -8.32 1.36
CA VAL A 148 9.48 -7.14 0.58
C VAL A 148 10.38 -5.98 0.99
N ARG A 149 10.89 -5.21 0.03
CA ARG A 149 11.68 -4.01 0.32
C ARG A 149 10.73 -2.90 0.78
N GLU A 150 11.04 -2.30 1.94
CA GLU A 150 10.27 -1.22 2.55
C GLU A 150 10.98 0.15 2.36
N GLY A 151 10.33 1.23 2.79
CA GLY A 151 10.87 2.59 2.73
C GLY A 151 10.62 3.28 1.39
N CYS A 152 11.62 4.02 0.91
CA CYS A 152 11.52 4.91 -0.26
C CYS A 152 11.64 4.15 -1.60
N VAL A 153 10.74 3.20 -1.86
CA VAL A 153 10.72 2.37 -3.08
C VAL A 153 9.36 2.29 -3.74
N GLY A 154 9.31 1.96 -5.04
CA GLY A 154 8.08 1.85 -5.82
C GLY A 154 7.18 3.08 -5.65
N ALA A 155 5.91 2.86 -5.37
CA ALA A 155 4.95 3.93 -5.07
C ALA A 155 5.26 4.73 -3.79
N GLY A 156 6.09 4.18 -2.88
CA GLY A 156 6.56 4.87 -1.68
C GLY A 156 7.75 5.81 -1.91
N THR A 157 8.37 5.78 -3.09
CA THR A 157 9.56 6.59 -3.42
C THR A 157 9.31 8.07 -3.11
N GLY A 158 8.24 8.63 -3.66
CA GLY A 158 7.83 10.01 -3.44
C GLY A 158 6.98 10.24 -2.20
N ALA A 159 6.56 9.19 -1.47
CA ALA A 159 5.50 9.30 -0.47
C ALA A 159 5.87 10.17 0.75
N VAL A 160 4.89 10.93 1.27
CA VAL A 160 4.99 11.82 2.43
C VAL A 160 3.74 11.66 3.29
N VAL A 161 3.91 11.44 4.59
CA VAL A 161 2.81 11.25 5.54
C VAL A 161 2.82 12.38 6.58
N GLY A 162 1.81 13.24 6.52
CA GLY A 162 1.82 14.52 7.20
C GLY A 162 2.99 15.38 6.73
N GLN A 163 3.95 15.60 7.62
CA GLN A 163 5.18 16.36 7.33
C GLN A 163 6.44 15.48 7.22
N LEU A 164 6.31 14.18 7.50
CA LEU A 164 7.40 13.23 7.50
C LEU A 164 7.51 12.51 6.16
N LYS A 165 8.72 12.05 5.83
CA LYS A 165 8.88 11.10 4.75
C LYS A 165 8.07 9.82 5.06
N GLY A 166 7.23 9.43 4.11
CA GLY A 166 6.53 8.15 4.12
C GLY A 166 7.21 7.12 3.23
N GLY A 167 6.53 6.03 2.92
CA GLY A 167 7.12 4.96 2.13
C GLY A 167 6.23 3.74 1.95
N ILE A 168 6.85 2.65 1.52
CA ILE A 168 6.28 1.30 1.55
C ILE A 168 6.51 0.70 2.92
N GLY A 169 5.48 0.09 3.48
CA GLY A 169 5.62 -0.79 4.65
C GLY A 169 4.75 -2.03 4.50
N THR A 170 5.10 -3.09 5.21
CA THR A 170 4.38 -4.35 5.15
C THR A 170 4.39 -5.08 6.49
N ALA A 171 3.38 -5.89 6.76
CA ALA A 171 3.30 -6.72 7.97
C ALA A 171 2.42 -7.95 7.70
N SER A 172 2.60 -9.01 8.50
CA SER A 172 1.77 -10.21 8.45
C SER A 172 1.40 -10.72 9.84
N ILE A 173 0.34 -11.51 9.93
CA ILE A 173 -0.10 -12.25 11.09
C ILE A 173 -0.49 -13.65 10.62
N VAL A 174 -0.02 -14.68 11.33
CA VAL A 174 -0.52 -16.05 11.19
C VAL A 174 -1.49 -16.28 12.34
N LEU A 175 -2.75 -16.53 12.01
CA LEU A 175 -3.82 -16.83 12.96
C LEU A 175 -3.64 -18.23 13.56
N GLU A 176 -4.32 -18.51 14.67
CA GLU A 176 -4.32 -19.85 15.30
C GLU A 176 -4.82 -20.94 14.33
N SER A 177 -5.71 -20.59 13.41
CA SER A 177 -6.18 -21.46 12.32
C SER A 177 -5.11 -21.81 11.28
N GLY A 178 -3.93 -21.18 11.34
CA GLY A 178 -2.86 -21.27 10.34
C GLY A 178 -3.11 -20.42 9.09
N ILE A 179 -4.22 -19.67 9.03
CA ILE A 179 -4.48 -18.66 8.00
C ILE A 179 -3.49 -17.51 8.17
N THR A 180 -2.92 -17.06 7.06
CA THR A 180 -2.08 -15.86 7.04
C THR A 180 -2.89 -14.67 6.53
N VAL A 181 -2.79 -13.55 7.22
CA VAL A 181 -3.30 -12.24 6.78
C VAL A 181 -2.12 -11.29 6.75
N ALA A 182 -1.96 -10.52 5.68
CA ALA A 182 -0.86 -9.59 5.54
C ALA A 182 -1.27 -8.32 4.81
N ALA A 183 -0.54 -7.24 5.02
CA ALA A 183 -0.79 -5.96 4.38
C ALA A 183 0.49 -5.37 3.78
N LEU A 184 0.33 -4.61 2.70
CA LEU A 184 1.34 -3.71 2.14
C LEU A 184 0.69 -2.34 1.98
N VAL A 185 1.37 -1.29 2.43
CA VAL A 185 0.86 0.07 2.47
C VAL A 185 1.82 1.04 1.80
N VAL A 186 1.27 2.02 1.09
CA VAL A 186 1.95 3.26 0.69
C VAL A 186 1.48 4.37 1.64
N ALA A 187 2.35 4.80 2.55
CA ALA A 187 2.03 5.84 3.54
C ALA A 187 2.24 7.23 2.94
N ASN A 188 1.18 7.84 2.38
CA ASN A 188 1.21 9.19 1.80
C ASN A 188 0.03 10.07 2.29
N ALA A 189 -0.37 9.94 3.56
CA ALA A 189 -1.58 10.59 4.07
C ALA A 189 -1.43 12.11 4.29
N ALA A 190 -2.55 12.84 4.23
CA ALA A 190 -2.60 14.25 4.66
C ALA A 190 -2.34 14.38 6.16
N GLY A 191 -2.95 13.46 6.93
CA GLY A 191 -2.81 13.41 8.37
C GLY A 191 -1.44 12.96 8.84
N SER A 192 -1.21 13.15 10.14
CA SER A 192 0.02 12.76 10.81
C SER A 192 -0.05 11.29 11.23
N ALA A 193 1.05 10.56 11.06
CA ALA A 193 1.25 9.25 11.69
C ALA A 193 1.72 9.35 13.15
N THR A 194 2.18 10.54 13.57
CA THR A 194 2.65 10.80 14.94
C THR A 194 1.65 11.62 15.73
N ASP A 195 1.56 11.35 17.02
CA ASP A 195 0.91 12.23 17.97
C ASP A 195 1.67 13.56 18.06
N PRO A 196 1.02 14.71 17.81
CA PRO A 196 1.69 16.01 17.86
C PRO A 196 2.09 16.45 19.28
N GLU A 197 1.59 15.81 20.34
CA GLU A 197 1.95 16.16 21.73
C GLU A 197 3.15 15.39 22.25
N THR A 198 3.41 14.20 21.69
CA THR A 198 4.42 13.28 22.24
C THR A 198 5.40 12.75 21.21
N GLY A 199 5.08 12.82 19.92
CA GLY A 199 5.88 12.23 18.85
C GLY A 199 5.78 10.71 18.73
N VAL A 200 4.96 10.03 19.55
CA VAL A 200 4.71 8.59 19.41
C VAL A 200 3.98 8.31 18.09
N LEU A 201 4.30 7.19 17.42
CA LEU A 201 3.53 6.76 16.26
C LEU A 201 2.19 6.20 16.74
N TYR A 202 1.07 6.73 16.21
CA TYR A 202 -0.27 6.31 16.66
C TYR A 202 -0.47 4.80 16.56
N GLY A 203 0.05 4.17 15.50
CA GLY A 203 -0.06 2.72 15.30
C GLY A 203 0.65 1.88 16.36
N GLU A 204 1.64 2.42 17.08
CA GLU A 204 2.34 1.70 18.16
C GLU A 204 1.50 1.60 19.43
N LEU A 205 0.53 2.50 19.61
CA LEU A 205 -0.44 2.44 20.71
C LEU A 205 -1.34 1.20 20.64
N PHE A 206 -1.38 0.52 19.49
CA PHE A 206 -2.25 -0.64 19.25
C PHE A 206 -1.52 -1.99 19.22
N GLN A 207 -0.21 -2.05 19.49
CA GLN A 207 0.60 -3.28 19.37
C GLN A 207 0.67 -4.14 20.65
N GLY A 208 -0.31 -4.01 21.57
CA GLY A 208 -0.47 -4.91 22.73
C GLY A 208 0.58 -4.76 23.85
N GLY A 209 1.41 -3.72 23.82
CA GLY A 209 2.40 -3.40 24.85
C GLY A 209 2.29 -1.96 25.37
N ARG A 210 3.15 -1.59 26.32
CA ARG A 210 3.28 -0.19 26.73
C ARG A 210 4.04 0.55 25.62
N ALA A 211 3.37 1.48 24.96
CA ALA A 211 4.02 2.32 23.96
C ALA A 211 5.19 3.08 24.59
N GLU A 212 6.30 3.12 23.86
CA GLU A 212 7.47 3.91 24.22
C GLU A 212 7.28 5.31 23.65
N TYR A 213 7.37 6.31 24.53
CA TYR A 213 7.21 7.70 24.16
C TYR A 213 8.59 8.32 23.96
N PRO A 214 8.81 9.10 22.88
CA PRO A 214 10.01 9.89 22.76
C PRO A 214 10.26 10.78 23.99
N ASP A 215 11.54 11.03 24.29
CA ASP A 215 11.90 12.00 25.32
C ASP A 215 11.33 13.39 24.96
N PRO A 216 10.69 14.11 25.90
CA PRO A 216 10.07 15.41 25.60
C PRO A 216 11.00 16.44 24.97
N LYS A 217 12.31 16.44 25.31
CA LYS A 217 13.29 17.35 24.70
C LYS A 217 13.62 16.95 23.27
N VAL A 218 13.65 15.65 22.98
CA VAL A 218 13.82 15.14 21.61
C VAL A 218 12.61 15.52 20.78
N HIS A 219 11.40 15.40 21.33
CA HIS A 219 10.16 15.82 20.65
C HIS A 219 10.11 17.32 20.37
N GLU A 220 10.50 18.17 21.32
CA GLU A 220 10.59 19.61 21.11
C GLU A 220 11.57 19.95 19.96
N ALA A 221 12.76 19.36 19.96
CA ALA A 221 13.75 19.55 18.91
C ALA A 221 13.29 18.99 17.54
N ALA A 222 12.55 17.88 17.53
CA ALA A 222 11.94 17.32 16.33
C ALA A 222 10.89 18.27 15.74
N GLY A 223 10.05 18.88 16.58
CA GLY A 223 9.04 19.87 16.18
C GLY A 223 9.65 21.12 15.53
N GLN A 224 10.76 21.61 16.07
CA GLN A 224 11.51 22.72 15.48
C GLN A 224 12.03 22.37 14.07
N ARG A 225 12.71 21.21 13.93
CA ARG A 225 13.22 20.74 12.63
C ARG A 225 12.10 20.50 11.61
N LEU A 226 10.95 19.96 12.04
CA LEU A 226 9.78 19.77 11.18
C LEU A 226 9.21 21.10 10.69
N THR A 227 9.18 22.12 11.54
CA THR A 227 8.70 23.46 11.19
C THR A 227 9.62 24.09 10.14
N GLU A 228 10.94 23.98 10.32
CA GLU A 228 11.95 24.45 9.36
C GLU A 228 11.85 23.73 8.02
N ALA A 229 11.70 22.41 8.01
CA ALA A 229 11.53 21.63 6.79
C ALA A 229 10.21 21.98 6.07
N THR A 230 9.12 22.10 6.82
CA THR A 230 7.79 22.44 6.27
C THR A 230 7.79 23.82 5.62
N ALA A 231 8.51 24.79 6.17
CA ALA A 231 8.64 26.13 5.59
C ALA A 231 9.29 26.13 4.19
N LYS A 232 10.06 25.09 3.85
CA LYS A 232 10.66 24.89 2.53
C LYS A 232 9.73 24.16 1.54
N ASN A 233 8.64 23.57 2.03
CA ASN A 233 7.72 22.75 1.24
C ASN A 233 6.52 23.55 0.75
N THR A 234 6.06 23.25 -0.47
CA THR A 234 4.74 23.70 -0.93
C THR A 234 3.68 22.74 -0.36
N PRO A 235 2.60 23.23 0.28
CA PRO A 235 1.52 22.37 0.75
C PRO A 235 0.93 21.55 -0.42
N PRO A 236 0.84 20.21 -0.30
CA PRO A 236 0.29 19.40 -1.36
C PRO A 236 -1.23 19.62 -1.47
N PRO A 237 -1.80 19.66 -2.70
CA PRO A 237 -3.24 19.81 -2.89
C PRO A 237 -4.02 18.52 -2.55
N LEU A 238 -3.36 17.37 -2.61
CA LEU A 238 -3.94 16.03 -2.44
C LEU A 238 -2.96 15.11 -1.71
N ASN A 239 -3.49 14.14 -0.99
CA ASN A 239 -2.76 13.10 -0.26
C ASN A 239 -3.52 11.77 -0.36
N THR A 240 -2.94 10.64 0.04
CA THR A 240 -3.55 9.31 -0.12
C THR A 240 -2.78 8.24 0.65
N THR A 241 -3.46 7.37 1.40
CA THR A 241 -2.91 6.08 1.85
C THR A 241 -3.46 4.95 0.98
N LEU A 242 -2.58 4.18 0.35
CA LEU A 242 -2.98 3.00 -0.43
C LEU A 242 -2.60 1.73 0.31
N ALA A 243 -3.47 0.71 0.30
CA ALA A 243 -3.11 -0.59 0.83
C ALA A 243 -3.58 -1.76 -0.03
N VAL A 244 -2.85 -2.86 0.07
CA VAL A 244 -3.30 -4.20 -0.33
C VAL A 244 -3.27 -5.09 0.90
N VAL A 245 -4.42 -5.66 1.26
CA VAL A 245 -4.53 -6.71 2.28
C VAL A 245 -4.69 -8.05 1.58
N ALA A 246 -3.82 -8.99 1.86
CA ALA A 246 -3.86 -10.33 1.31
C ALA A 246 -4.13 -11.38 2.39
N THR A 247 -4.78 -12.48 2.00
CA THR A 247 -4.92 -13.66 2.85
C THR A 247 -4.93 -14.95 2.04
N ASP A 248 -4.50 -16.04 2.65
CA ASP A 248 -4.62 -17.37 2.08
C ASP A 248 -5.97 -18.06 2.39
N ALA A 249 -6.83 -17.38 3.16
CA ALA A 249 -8.20 -17.80 3.43
C ALA A 249 -9.05 -17.80 2.15
N THR A 250 -9.95 -18.77 2.03
CA THR A 250 -10.99 -18.82 1.01
C THR A 250 -12.11 -17.84 1.36
N LEU A 251 -12.18 -16.74 0.60
CA LEU A 251 -13.20 -15.70 0.75
C LEU A 251 -14.05 -15.57 -0.52
N THR A 252 -15.33 -15.23 -0.36
CA THR A 252 -16.15 -14.69 -1.46
C THR A 252 -15.77 -13.23 -1.74
N LYS A 253 -16.15 -12.67 -2.90
CA LYS A 253 -15.92 -11.24 -3.20
C LYS A 253 -16.53 -10.31 -2.14
N ALA A 254 -17.72 -10.62 -1.64
CA ALA A 254 -18.37 -9.82 -0.60
C ALA A 254 -17.62 -9.88 0.74
N GLN A 255 -17.08 -11.05 1.11
CA GLN A 255 -16.24 -11.19 2.30
C GLN A 255 -14.91 -10.45 2.14
N ALA A 256 -14.28 -10.54 0.96
CA ALA A 256 -13.07 -9.79 0.62
C ALA A 256 -13.33 -8.27 0.63
N GLN A 257 -14.50 -7.82 0.17
CA GLN A 257 -14.91 -6.41 0.22
C GLN A 257 -15.11 -5.96 1.67
N LYS A 258 -15.70 -6.81 2.53
CA LYS A 258 -15.80 -6.52 3.95
C LYS A 258 -14.42 -6.39 4.60
N LEU A 259 -13.45 -7.22 4.23
CA LEU A 259 -12.06 -7.12 4.69
C LEU A 259 -11.40 -5.81 4.24
N ALA A 260 -11.62 -5.39 2.99
CA ALA A 260 -11.13 -4.09 2.51
C ALA A 260 -11.71 -2.94 3.36
N GLY A 261 -13.01 -3.01 3.67
CA GLY A 261 -13.68 -2.03 4.52
C GLY A 261 -13.14 -1.97 5.95
N THR A 262 -12.97 -3.11 6.63
CA THR A 262 -12.43 -3.12 8.01
C THR A 262 -10.94 -2.78 8.07
N ALA A 263 -10.19 -3.01 7.00
CA ALA A 263 -8.79 -2.62 6.92
C ALA A 263 -8.57 -1.10 6.98
N HIS A 264 -9.55 -0.29 6.55
CA HIS A 264 -9.52 1.17 6.76
C HIS A 264 -9.51 1.56 8.25
N ASP A 265 -10.06 0.72 9.15
CA ASP A 265 -9.96 0.97 10.59
C ASP A 265 -8.49 0.93 11.05
N GLY A 266 -7.64 0.14 10.37
CA GLY A 266 -6.21 0.13 10.58
C GLY A 266 -5.51 1.42 10.16
N ILE A 267 -5.94 2.03 9.05
CA ILE A 267 -5.48 3.35 8.63
C ILE A 267 -5.82 4.39 9.70
N ALA A 268 -7.07 4.38 10.18
CA ALA A 268 -7.54 5.31 11.21
C ALA A 268 -6.84 5.16 12.58
N ARG A 269 -6.31 3.98 12.90
CA ARG A 269 -5.51 3.74 14.11
C ARG A 269 -4.08 4.28 13.98
N ALA A 270 -3.53 4.32 12.77
CA ALA A 270 -2.14 4.70 12.56
C ALA A 270 -1.94 6.14 12.07
N VAL A 271 -3.00 6.80 11.59
CA VAL A 271 -2.94 8.15 11.01
C VAL A 271 -4.13 8.98 11.48
N ARG A 272 -3.90 10.28 11.74
CA ARG A 272 -4.96 11.22 12.10
C ARG A 272 -4.70 12.62 11.52
N PRO A 273 -5.71 13.26 10.89
CA PRO A 273 -6.96 12.69 10.38
C PRO A 273 -6.75 11.79 9.15
N VAL A 274 -7.78 11.07 8.73
CA VAL A 274 -7.80 10.19 7.54
C VAL A 274 -9.12 10.37 6.78
N HIS A 275 -9.20 9.87 5.55
CA HIS A 275 -10.41 9.87 4.72
C HIS A 275 -10.98 11.27 4.45
N LEU A 276 -10.15 12.31 4.47
CA LEU A 276 -10.59 13.67 4.14
C LEU A 276 -10.92 13.82 2.65
N LEU A 277 -11.48 14.96 2.26
CA LEU A 277 -11.82 15.27 0.87
C LEU A 277 -10.59 15.32 -0.06
N ASN A 278 -9.43 15.63 0.49
CA ASN A 278 -8.16 15.64 -0.22
C ASN A 278 -7.37 14.34 -0.05
N ASP A 279 -7.92 13.33 0.63
CA ASP A 279 -7.32 12.00 0.71
C ASP A 279 -7.91 11.06 -0.35
N GLY A 280 -7.08 10.26 -1.01
CA GLY A 280 -7.49 9.25 -2.00
C GLY A 280 -7.55 7.82 -1.44
N ASP A 281 -7.69 7.67 -0.11
CA ASP A 281 -7.48 6.41 0.60
C ASP A 281 -8.23 5.22 -0.01
N THR A 282 -7.50 4.17 -0.34
CA THR A 282 -8.02 2.99 -1.06
C THR A 282 -7.37 1.71 -0.54
N VAL A 283 -8.19 0.72 -0.21
CA VAL A 283 -7.73 -0.62 0.18
C VAL A 283 -8.24 -1.67 -0.81
N PHE A 284 -7.32 -2.45 -1.37
CA PHE A 284 -7.65 -3.66 -2.13
C PHE A 284 -7.49 -4.90 -1.24
N THR A 285 -8.35 -5.89 -1.43
CA THR A 285 -8.20 -7.22 -0.83
C THR A 285 -7.82 -8.25 -1.90
N LEU A 286 -6.90 -9.16 -1.59
CA LEU A 286 -6.61 -10.37 -2.38
C LEU A 286 -6.74 -11.63 -1.51
N ALA A 287 -7.57 -12.59 -1.92
CA ALA A 287 -7.70 -13.89 -1.27
C ALA A 287 -7.25 -15.01 -2.21
N THR A 288 -6.14 -15.70 -1.91
CA THR A 288 -5.61 -16.78 -2.76
C THR A 288 -6.44 -18.07 -2.65
N GLY A 289 -7.11 -18.27 -1.52
CA GLY A 289 -8.08 -19.33 -1.30
C GLY A 289 -7.47 -20.72 -1.14
N THR A 290 -6.27 -20.81 -0.57
CA THR A 290 -5.60 -22.09 -0.31
C THR A 290 -5.96 -22.70 1.05
N ARG A 291 -6.66 -21.96 1.92
CA ARG A 291 -7.12 -22.44 3.24
C ARG A 291 -8.60 -22.15 3.48
N PRO A 292 -9.43 -23.14 3.81
CA PRO A 292 -10.84 -22.89 4.11
C PRO A 292 -10.99 -22.13 5.43
N LEU A 293 -12.01 -21.26 5.51
CA LEU A 293 -12.51 -20.78 6.80
C LEU A 293 -13.17 -21.94 7.55
N ASN A 294 -13.20 -21.85 8.89
CA ASN A 294 -13.89 -22.83 9.73
C ASN A 294 -15.41 -22.80 9.44
N ALA A 295 -15.91 -23.80 8.72
CA ALA A 295 -17.31 -23.89 8.31
C ALA A 295 -18.29 -24.09 9.48
N GLN A 296 -17.82 -24.58 10.62
CA GLN A 296 -18.63 -24.75 11.83
C GLN A 296 -18.76 -23.46 12.66
N ASN A 297 -17.93 -22.46 12.39
CA ASN A 297 -17.97 -21.17 13.07
C ASN A 297 -18.50 -20.07 12.10
N PRO A 298 -19.76 -19.63 12.24
CA PRO A 298 -20.32 -18.60 11.36
C PRO A 298 -19.62 -17.23 11.49
N LEU A 299 -18.82 -17.04 12.55
CA LEU A 299 -18.04 -15.83 12.81
C LEU A 299 -16.54 -16.02 12.53
N ALA A 300 -16.12 -17.13 11.90
CA ALA A 300 -14.71 -17.40 11.59
C ALA A 300 -14.02 -16.27 10.80
N LEU A 301 -14.80 -15.52 10.02
CA LEU A 301 -14.29 -14.37 9.26
C LEU A 301 -13.78 -13.23 10.17
N ASN A 302 -14.30 -13.09 11.39
CA ASN A 302 -13.96 -11.95 12.26
C ASN A 302 -12.47 -11.88 12.60
N GLU A 303 -11.80 -13.03 12.78
CA GLU A 303 -10.35 -13.07 13.02
C GLU A 303 -9.57 -12.51 11.83
N VAL A 304 -10.00 -12.84 10.61
CA VAL A 304 -9.40 -12.32 9.36
C VAL A 304 -9.65 -10.81 9.23
N LEU A 305 -10.86 -10.35 9.53
CA LEU A 305 -11.22 -8.92 9.50
C LEU A 305 -10.39 -8.09 10.49
N ALA A 306 -10.27 -8.58 11.73
CA ALA A 306 -9.49 -7.94 12.78
C ALA A 306 -8.00 -7.89 12.41
N ALA A 307 -7.43 -9.02 11.96
CA ALA A 307 -6.04 -9.09 11.52
C ALA A 307 -5.76 -8.21 10.30
N GLY A 308 -6.73 -8.01 9.40
CA GLY A 308 -6.61 -7.06 8.29
C GLY A 308 -6.39 -5.62 8.79
N ALA A 309 -7.17 -5.18 9.77
CA ALA A 309 -6.99 -3.85 10.36
C ALA A 309 -5.65 -3.74 11.14
N GLU A 310 -5.28 -4.78 11.87
CA GLU A 310 -4.03 -4.80 12.63
C GLU A 310 -2.79 -4.77 11.73
N THR A 311 -2.76 -5.60 10.67
CA THR A 311 -1.64 -5.64 9.71
C THR A 311 -1.49 -4.32 8.96
N VAL A 312 -2.57 -3.63 8.60
CA VAL A 312 -2.49 -2.28 8.01
C VAL A 312 -1.92 -1.26 9.01
N THR A 313 -2.35 -1.31 10.27
CA THR A 313 -1.82 -0.44 11.33
C THR A 313 -0.30 -0.62 11.46
N ARG A 314 0.15 -1.89 11.55
CA ARG A 314 1.56 -2.26 11.66
C ARG A 314 2.37 -1.89 10.41
N ALA A 315 1.81 -2.09 9.22
CA ALA A 315 2.46 -1.75 7.95
C ALA A 315 2.70 -0.25 7.81
N ILE A 316 1.79 0.61 8.29
CA ILE A 316 2.01 2.07 8.31
C ILE A 316 3.18 2.45 9.22
N VAL A 317 3.24 1.90 10.44
CA VAL A 317 4.36 2.12 11.36
C VAL A 317 5.67 1.73 10.70
N ARG A 318 5.72 0.55 10.07
CA ARG A 318 6.92 0.08 9.37
C ARG A 318 7.28 0.95 8.16
N ALA A 319 6.30 1.47 7.42
CA ALA A 319 6.54 2.40 6.32
C ALA A 319 7.24 3.68 6.79
N VAL A 320 6.79 4.24 7.92
CA VAL A 320 7.34 5.46 8.51
C VAL A 320 8.75 5.23 9.07
N ARG A 321 8.96 4.11 9.76
CA ARG A 321 10.28 3.74 10.31
C ARG A 321 11.29 3.37 9.24
N ALA A 322 10.87 2.73 8.15
CA ALA A 322 11.75 2.35 7.06
C ALA A 322 12.09 3.50 6.09
N ALA A 323 11.42 4.65 6.22
CA ALA A 323 11.66 5.79 5.35
C ALA A 323 13.02 6.47 5.65
N GLU A 324 13.70 6.88 4.59
CA GLU A 324 14.93 7.68 4.67
C GLU A 324 14.63 9.13 4.28
N PRO A 325 15.26 10.14 4.91
CA PRO A 325 14.94 11.54 4.66
C PRO A 325 15.28 11.92 3.21
N VAL A 326 14.57 12.93 2.70
CA VAL A 326 14.80 13.48 1.36
C VAL A 326 14.95 14.99 1.46
N GLU A 327 16.00 15.53 0.86
CA GLU A 327 16.18 16.97 0.63
C GLU A 327 16.55 17.20 -0.83
N GLY A 328 15.84 18.12 -1.49
CA GLY A 328 16.10 18.45 -2.88
C GLY A 328 15.22 19.56 -3.43
N PRO A 329 15.28 19.81 -4.75
CA PRO A 329 14.60 20.94 -5.39
C PRO A 329 13.07 20.91 -5.25
N GLY A 330 12.50 19.73 -5.03
CA GLY A 330 11.05 19.55 -4.87
C GLY A 330 10.55 19.63 -3.43
N GLY A 331 11.45 19.67 -2.44
CA GLY A 331 11.10 19.75 -1.02
C GLY A 331 12.09 19.06 -0.08
N THR A 332 11.82 19.18 1.22
CA THR A 332 12.58 18.60 2.32
C THR A 332 11.62 17.85 3.24
N TRP A 333 11.79 16.54 3.36
CA TRP A 333 10.99 15.69 4.24
C TRP A 333 11.93 14.85 5.11
N PRO A 334 12.08 15.21 6.41
CA PRO A 334 12.84 14.38 7.33
C PRO A 334 12.13 13.04 7.55
N SER A 335 12.89 12.00 7.89
CA SER A 335 12.30 10.73 8.32
C SER A 335 12.02 10.74 9.82
N TYR A 336 11.13 9.85 10.28
CA TYR A 336 10.88 9.68 11.71
C TYR A 336 12.16 9.33 12.47
N GLU A 337 12.96 8.42 11.92
CA GLU A 337 14.21 7.94 12.51
C GLU A 337 15.30 9.02 12.57
N GLU A 338 15.31 9.98 11.63
CA GLU A 338 16.19 11.15 11.70
C GLU A 338 15.77 12.11 12.84
N LEU A 339 14.48 12.18 13.13
CA LEU A 339 13.97 13.09 14.15
C LEU A 339 14.08 12.50 15.56
N TYR A 340 13.73 11.24 15.73
CA TYR A 340 13.55 10.59 17.01
C TYR A 340 14.59 9.51 17.33
N GLY A 341 15.43 9.14 16.35
CA GLY A 341 16.44 8.09 16.48
C GLY A 341 15.88 6.69 16.25
N ARG A 342 16.79 5.73 16.02
CA ARG A 342 16.47 4.30 15.92
C ARG A 342 16.15 3.74 17.30
N GLY A 343 14.91 3.29 17.45
CA GLY A 343 14.49 2.40 18.54
C GLY A 343 15.17 1.05 18.45
#